data_AF-A0A2D3VMR4-F1
#
_entry.id   AF-A0A2D3VMR4-F1
#
_cell.length_a   1.000
_cell.length_b   1.000
_cell.length_c   1.000
_cell.angle_alpha   90.00
_cell.angle_beta   90.00
_cell.angle_gamma   90.00
#
_symmetry.space_group_name_H-M   'P 1'
#
loop_
_entity.id
_entity.type
_entity.pdbx_description
1 polymer ?
#
loop_
_entity_poly.entity_id
_entity_poly.type
_entity_poly.pdbx_seq_one_letter_code
_entity_poly.pdbx_strand_id
1 'polypeptide(L)'
;MITQEALKFLYPHEPAVRGNIKVVFEEDAKEGVAGVIANVISQITGATEQSGFKGLQGKFVRHSLMEFNAPINASARFTRIDTGKSIDVTYNPSLIAQNPDMQLIMQKMQKAQANADELQKFGVLWQERVQRIFENREKVIQIAEV
;
A
#
# COMPACT_ATOMS: atom_id res chain seq x y z
N MET A 1 -4.12 5.65 1.10
CA MET A 1 -5.05 5.12 2.12
C MET A 1 -4.27 4.39 3.22
N ILE A 2 -3.60 3.26 2.93
CA ILE A 2 -2.81 2.47 3.89
C ILE A 2 -1.93 3.34 4.81
N THR A 3 -0.98 4.07 4.22
CA THR A 3 -0.03 4.91 4.98
C THR A 3 -0.74 6.00 5.77
N GLN A 4 -1.81 6.58 5.22
CA GLN A 4 -2.53 7.66 5.88
C GLN A 4 -3.17 7.19 7.19
N GLU A 5 -3.82 6.02 7.20
CA GLU A 5 -4.44 5.48 8.41
C GLU A 5 -3.39 5.08 9.45
N ALA A 6 -2.28 4.47 9.02
CA ALA A 6 -1.17 4.18 9.93
C ALA A 6 -0.60 5.45 10.59
N LEU A 7 -0.39 6.51 9.81
CA LEU A 7 0.20 7.76 10.33
C LEU A 7 -0.73 8.51 11.28
N LYS A 8 -2.05 8.52 11.03
CA LYS A 8 -3.02 9.09 11.98
C LYS A 8 -2.93 8.43 13.35
N PHE A 9 -2.69 7.12 13.39
CA PHE A 9 -2.57 6.36 14.62
C PHE A 9 -1.22 6.55 15.35
N LEU A 10 -0.13 6.60 14.59
CA LEU A 10 1.23 6.72 15.12
C LEU A 10 1.61 8.16 15.50
N TYR A 11 1.01 9.14 14.84
CA TYR A 11 1.26 10.57 15.00
C TYR A 11 -0.07 11.36 15.08
N PRO A 12 -0.90 11.15 16.12
CA PRO A 12 -2.24 11.73 16.19
C PRO A 12 -2.24 13.25 16.43
N HIS A 13 -1.16 13.80 16.96
CA HIS A 13 -1.08 15.20 17.43
C HIS A 13 0.14 15.95 16.89
N GLU A 14 0.89 15.35 15.97
CA GLU A 14 2.10 15.94 15.42
C GLU A 14 2.34 15.45 13.98
N PRO A 15 3.15 16.16 13.18
CA PRO A 15 3.54 15.66 11.87
C PRO A 15 4.39 14.39 11.96
N ALA A 16 4.15 13.43 11.06
CA ALA A 16 4.97 12.24 10.97
C ALA A 16 6.42 12.57 10.57
N VAL A 17 7.39 11.93 11.23
CA VAL A 17 8.82 12.13 10.96
C VAL A 17 9.33 11.08 9.99
N ARG A 18 9.82 11.51 8.83
CA ARG A 18 10.44 10.61 7.85
C ARG A 18 11.69 9.94 8.42
N GLY A 19 11.81 8.63 8.23
CA GLY A 19 12.88 7.81 8.80
C GLY A 19 12.66 7.40 10.26
N ASN A 20 11.55 7.79 10.89
CA ASN A 20 11.19 7.36 12.24
C ASN A 20 10.06 6.30 12.26
N ILE A 21 9.88 5.61 11.14
CA ILE A 21 8.83 4.61 10.93
C ILE A 21 9.47 3.38 10.27
N LYS A 22 9.39 2.24 10.94
CA LYS A 22 9.64 0.93 10.32
C LYS A 22 8.35 0.43 9.70
N VAL A 23 8.44 -0.20 8.53
CA VAL A 23 7.33 -0.84 7.83
C VAL A 23 7.71 -2.26 7.50
N VAL A 24 6.85 -3.23 7.80
CA VAL A 24 7.06 -4.62 7.34
C VAL A 24 5.84 -5.11 6.58
N PHE A 25 6.05 -5.92 5.56
CA PHE A 25 5.02 -6.52 4.71
C PHE A 25 4.96 -8.03 4.91
N GLU A 26 3.77 -8.60 4.86
CA GLU A 26 3.58 -10.06 4.81
C GLU A 26 4.12 -10.65 3.50
N GLU A 27 3.78 -10.02 2.37
CA GLU A 27 4.15 -10.50 1.03
C GLU A 27 5.60 -10.17 0.66
N ASP A 28 6.18 -10.94 -0.26
CA ASP A 28 7.43 -10.59 -0.93
C ASP A 28 7.25 -9.36 -1.84
N ALA A 29 8.30 -8.55 -1.99
CA ALA A 29 8.26 -7.34 -2.82
C ALA A 29 7.88 -7.60 -4.29
N LYS A 30 8.17 -8.80 -4.82
CA LYS A 30 7.92 -9.19 -6.22
C LYS A 30 6.57 -9.85 -6.42
N GLU A 31 5.91 -10.26 -5.34
CA GLU A 31 4.62 -10.91 -5.39
C GLU A 31 3.48 -9.88 -5.38
N GLY A 32 2.43 -10.21 -6.15
CA GLY A 32 1.23 -9.38 -6.25
C GLY A 32 1.53 -7.91 -6.57
N VAL A 33 1.18 -7.03 -5.63
CA VAL A 33 1.37 -5.58 -5.74
C VAL A 33 2.14 -4.99 -4.55
N ALA A 34 2.74 -5.82 -3.71
CA ALA A 34 3.43 -5.40 -2.49
C ALA A 34 4.54 -4.38 -2.79
N GLY A 35 5.40 -4.65 -3.78
CA GLY A 35 6.47 -3.72 -4.19
C GLY A 35 5.94 -2.37 -4.71
N VAL A 36 4.81 -2.35 -5.40
CA VAL A 36 4.19 -1.10 -5.87
C VAL A 36 3.70 -0.26 -4.69
N ILE A 37 3.06 -0.90 -3.71
CA ILE A 37 2.59 -0.26 -2.48
C ILE A 37 3.78 0.23 -1.63
N ALA A 38 4.83 -0.58 -1.52
CA ALA A 38 6.06 -0.26 -0.81
C ALA A 38 6.76 0.99 -1.37
N ASN A 39 6.79 1.18 -2.69
CA ASN A 39 7.34 2.39 -3.29
C ASN A 39 6.62 3.66 -2.82
N VAL A 40 5.28 3.65 -2.77
CA VAL A 40 4.49 4.80 -2.31
C VAL A 40 4.74 5.05 -0.82
N ILE A 41 4.72 3.99 -0.01
CA ILE A 41 5.02 4.08 1.42
C ILE A 41 6.40 4.68 1.64
N SER A 42 7.40 4.24 0.88
CA SER A 42 8.77 4.74 0.98
C SER A 42 8.88 6.23 0.69
N GLN A 43 8.20 6.73 -0.34
CA GLN A 43 8.19 8.17 -0.64
C GLN A 43 7.62 8.98 0.52
N ILE A 44 6.57 8.49 1.17
CA ILE A 44 5.90 9.17 2.28
C ILE A 44 6.72 9.06 3.57
N THR A 45 7.07 7.86 4.01
CA THR A 45 7.68 7.60 5.33
C THR A 45 9.20 7.70 5.32
N GLY A 46 9.83 7.63 4.15
CA GLY A 46 11.27 7.48 4.02
C GLY A 46 11.80 6.08 4.38
N ALA A 47 10.94 5.13 4.73
CA ALA A 47 11.37 3.76 4.99
C ALA A 47 11.77 3.07 3.68
N THR A 48 12.94 2.45 3.65
CA THR A 48 13.40 1.62 2.53
C THR A 48 14.05 0.37 3.08
N GLU A 49 14.16 -0.65 2.23
CA GLU A 49 14.88 -1.87 2.56
C GLU A 49 16.39 -1.61 2.50
N GLN A 50 16.89 -1.12 1.36
CA GLN A 50 18.33 -0.98 1.10
C GLN A 50 18.74 0.40 0.57
N SER A 51 17.91 1.03 -0.27
CA SER A 51 18.27 2.23 -1.06
C SER A 51 18.25 3.56 -0.28
N GLY A 52 17.90 3.52 1.00
CA GLY A 52 17.70 4.71 1.81
C GLY A 52 18.98 5.42 2.23
N PHE A 53 18.80 6.63 2.73
CA PHE A 53 19.89 7.43 3.27
C PHE A 53 20.60 6.70 4.42
N LYS A 54 21.93 6.62 4.36
CA LYS A 54 22.79 6.01 5.39
C LYS A 54 22.78 6.77 6.72
N GLY A 55 22.25 7.98 6.73
CA GLY A 55 22.25 8.84 7.90
C GLY A 55 23.53 9.66 8.03
N LEU A 56 23.53 10.54 9.04
CA LEU A 56 24.68 11.35 9.46
C LEU A 56 25.02 10.97 10.90
N GLN A 57 26.19 10.37 11.12
CA GLN A 57 26.62 9.91 12.45
C GLN A 57 25.55 9.04 13.14
N GLY A 58 24.92 8.13 12.39
CA GLY A 58 23.86 7.24 12.89
C GLY A 58 22.47 7.87 13.01
N LYS A 59 22.30 9.15 12.67
CA LYS A 59 21.00 9.85 12.70
C LYS A 59 20.35 9.89 11.33
N PHE A 60 19.02 9.94 11.29
CA PHE A 60 18.22 10.07 10.05
C PHE A 60 18.38 8.91 9.05
N VAL A 61 18.74 7.71 9.54
CA VAL A 61 18.85 6.50 8.74
C VAL A 61 17.50 6.18 8.10
N ARG A 62 17.51 5.81 6.81
CA ARG A 62 16.31 5.51 6.02
C ARG A 62 16.36 4.17 5.30
N HIS A 63 17.47 3.44 5.38
CA HIS A 63 17.57 2.04 4.97
C HIS A 63 17.27 1.10 6.14
N SER A 64 17.04 -0.18 5.84
CA SER A 64 16.74 -1.22 6.82
C SER A 64 15.49 -0.91 7.68
N LEU A 65 14.61 -0.04 7.17
CA LEU A 65 13.34 0.32 7.79
C LEU A 65 12.16 -0.33 7.06
N MET A 66 12.41 -1.06 5.99
CA MET A 66 11.42 -1.82 5.26
C MET A 66 11.84 -3.28 5.17
N GLU A 67 10.91 -4.19 5.41
CA GLU A 67 11.13 -5.63 5.38
C GLU A 67 9.93 -6.29 4.69
N PHE A 68 10.20 -7.37 3.95
CA PHE A 68 9.19 -8.18 3.26
C PHE A 68 9.25 -9.61 3.82
N ASN A 69 8.23 -10.42 3.55
CA ASN A 69 8.13 -11.78 4.09
C ASN A 69 8.09 -11.82 5.63
N ALA A 70 7.52 -10.79 6.26
CA ALA A 70 7.39 -10.75 7.71
C ALA A 70 6.23 -11.65 8.18
N PRO A 71 6.35 -12.34 9.32
CA PRO A 71 5.30 -13.21 9.86
C PRO A 71 4.19 -12.38 10.54
N ILE A 72 3.46 -11.59 9.76
CA ILE A 72 2.31 -10.79 10.17
C ILE A 72 1.05 -11.27 9.43
N ASN A 73 -0.13 -11.02 10.00
CA ASN A 73 -1.41 -11.33 9.37
C ASN A 73 -2.11 -10.03 8.91
N ALA A 74 -1.39 -9.24 8.11
CA ALA A 74 -1.83 -7.95 7.61
C ALA A 74 -1.01 -7.54 6.38
N SER A 75 -1.57 -6.68 5.52
CA SER A 75 -0.86 -6.21 4.33
C SER A 75 0.45 -5.48 4.67
N ALA A 76 0.44 -4.66 5.73
CA ALA A 76 1.65 -4.05 6.27
C ALA A 76 1.49 -3.68 7.74
N ARG A 77 2.57 -3.82 8.52
CA ARG A 77 2.70 -3.28 9.88
C ARG A 77 3.58 -2.03 9.87
N PHE A 78 3.12 -0.98 10.53
CA PHE A 78 3.88 0.25 10.73
C PHE A 78 4.25 0.37 12.21
N THR A 79 5.53 0.63 12.49
CA THR A 79 6.05 0.82 13.84
C THR A 79 6.75 2.16 13.92
N ARG A 80 6.33 3.01 14.87
CA ARG A 80 7.05 4.23 15.21
C ARG A 80 8.26 3.88 16.07
N ILE A 81 9.46 4.27 15.63
CA ILE A 81 10.71 3.71 16.18
C ILE A 81 11.00 4.19 17.60
N ASP A 82 10.81 5.47 17.87
CA ASP A 82 11.11 6.09 19.18
C ASP A 82 10.19 5.62 20.32
N THR A 83 8.95 5.21 20.01
CA THR A 83 7.93 4.80 21.00
C THR A 83 7.63 3.31 20.97
N GLY A 84 8.02 2.60 19.91
CA GLY A 84 7.67 1.20 19.67
C GLY A 84 6.20 0.97 19.29
N LYS A 85 5.35 2.01 19.28
CA LYS A 85 3.93 1.90 18.96
C LYS A 85 3.75 1.34 17.56
N SER A 86 2.89 0.34 17.41
CA SER A 86 2.70 -0.37 16.15
C SER A 86 1.23 -0.48 15.76
N ILE A 87 0.97 -0.54 14.46
CA ILE A 87 -0.35 -0.74 13.89
C ILE A 87 -0.25 -1.63 12.66
N ASP A 88 -1.10 -2.65 12.60
CA ASP A 88 -1.35 -3.47 11.42
C ASP A 88 -2.39 -2.80 10.54
N VAL A 89 -2.13 -2.79 9.23
CA VAL A 89 -3.05 -2.26 8.22
C VAL A 89 -3.28 -3.32 7.16
N THR A 90 -4.52 -3.76 7.03
CA THR A 90 -4.96 -4.71 6.00
C THR A 90 -5.72 -3.97 4.91
N TYR A 91 -5.31 -4.16 3.66
CA TYR A 91 -5.95 -3.58 2.48
C TYR A 91 -6.56 -4.67 1.61
N ASN A 92 -7.88 -4.67 1.52
CA ASN A 92 -8.63 -5.62 0.70
C ASN A 92 -9.57 -4.91 -0.30
N PRO A 93 -9.09 -4.54 -1.50
CA PRO A 93 -9.93 -3.93 -2.52
C PRO A 93 -10.91 -4.91 -3.18
N SER A 94 -10.80 -6.22 -2.96
CA SER A 94 -11.70 -7.21 -3.55
C SER A 94 -13.14 -7.09 -3.02
N LEU A 95 -13.32 -6.48 -1.85
CA LEU A 95 -14.62 -6.15 -1.26
C LEU A 95 -15.44 -5.17 -2.12
N ILE A 96 -14.81 -4.51 -3.09
CA ILE A 96 -15.49 -3.68 -4.08
C ILE A 96 -15.58 -4.43 -5.41
N ALA A 97 -16.80 -4.85 -5.72
CA ALA A 97 -17.12 -5.62 -6.91
C ALA A 97 -16.72 -4.91 -8.21
N GLN A 98 -16.12 -5.67 -9.11
CA GLN A 98 -15.81 -5.25 -10.47
C GLN A 98 -17.09 -5.17 -11.30
N ASN A 99 -17.11 -4.30 -12.32
CA ASN A 99 -18.17 -4.35 -13.32
C ASN A 99 -18.00 -5.65 -14.14
N PRO A 100 -19.05 -6.46 -14.37
CA PRO A 100 -18.95 -7.69 -15.16
C PRO A 100 -18.34 -7.49 -16.56
N ASP A 101 -18.64 -6.36 -17.21
CA ASP A 101 -18.09 -6.03 -18.53
C ASP A 101 -16.57 -5.87 -18.50
N MET A 102 -16.02 -5.43 -17.37
CA MET A 102 -14.58 -5.26 -17.19
C MET A 102 -13.86 -6.61 -17.29
N GLN A 103 -14.44 -7.67 -16.71
CA GLN A 103 -13.87 -9.02 -16.77
C GLN A 103 -13.93 -9.59 -18.19
N LEU A 104 -15.06 -9.40 -18.89
CA LEU A 104 -15.22 -9.83 -20.28
C LEU A 104 -14.20 -9.15 -21.21
N ILE A 105 -14.03 -7.83 -21.08
CA ILE A 105 -13.07 -7.07 -21.89
C ILE A 105 -11.64 -7.48 -21.54
N MET A 106 -11.31 -7.70 -20.26
CA MET A 106 -9.99 -8.16 -19.84
C MET A 106 -9.60 -9.50 -20.49
N GLN A 107 -10.53 -10.45 -20.58
CA GLN A 107 -10.31 -11.72 -21.28
C GLN A 107 -10.04 -11.51 -22.77
N LYS A 108 -10.73 -10.58 -23.43
CA LYS A 108 -10.45 -10.21 -24.82
C LYS A 108 -9.08 -9.55 -24.98
N MET A 109 -8.70 -8.65 -24.07
CA MET A 109 -7.39 -7.99 -24.07
C MET A 109 -6.24 -9.00 -23.95
N GLN A 110 -6.35 -9.99 -23.06
CA GLN A 110 -5.35 -11.05 -22.91
C GLN A 110 -5.16 -11.89 -24.19
N LYS A 111 -6.20 -11.99 -25.02
CA LYS A 111 -6.17 -12.68 -26.32
C LYS A 111 -5.85 -11.75 -27.49
N ALA A 112 -5.57 -10.47 -27.24
CA ALA A 112 -5.41 -9.42 -28.26
C ALA A 112 -6.63 -9.28 -29.20
N GLN A 113 -7.84 -9.50 -28.67
CA GLN A 113 -9.11 -9.49 -29.40
C GLN A 113 -10.01 -8.29 -29.07
N ALA A 114 -9.59 -7.42 -28.16
CA ALA A 114 -10.35 -6.23 -27.78
C ALA A 114 -10.22 -5.14 -28.85
N ASN A 115 -11.35 -4.55 -29.27
CA ASN A 115 -11.35 -3.40 -30.18
C ASN A 115 -11.11 -2.07 -29.43
N ALA A 116 -10.98 -0.96 -30.17
CA ALA A 116 -10.66 0.34 -29.60
C ALA A 116 -11.73 0.83 -28.59
N ASP A 117 -13.01 0.64 -28.90
CA ASP A 117 -14.12 1.02 -28.02
C ASP A 117 -14.13 0.20 -26.73
N GLU A 118 -13.80 -1.09 -26.81
CA GLU A 118 -13.68 -1.97 -25.66
C GLU A 118 -12.50 -1.56 -24.76
N LEU A 119 -11.35 -1.21 -25.34
CA LEU A 119 -10.20 -0.71 -24.59
C LEU A 119 -10.52 0.60 -23.86
N GLN A 120 -11.19 1.53 -24.53
CA GLN A 120 -11.65 2.77 -23.91
C GLN A 120 -12.64 2.50 -22.77
N LYS A 121 -13.65 1.64 -23.03
CA LYS A 121 -14.64 1.26 -22.02
C LYS A 121 -13.98 0.59 -20.81
N PHE A 122 -12.99 -0.27 -21.01
CA PHE A 122 -12.23 -0.88 -19.92
C PHE A 122 -11.55 0.17 -19.05
N GLY A 123 -10.90 1.17 -19.66
CA GLY A 123 -10.27 2.27 -18.93
C GLY A 123 -11.24 3.04 -18.05
N VAL A 124 -12.44 3.33 -18.58
CA VAL A 124 -13.52 3.99 -17.81
C VAL A 124 -13.96 3.12 -16.64
N LEU A 125 -14.34 1.86 -16.89
CA LEU A 125 -14.79 0.92 -15.85
C LEU A 125 -13.73 0.69 -14.76
N TRP A 126 -12.46 0.67 -15.15
CA TRP A 126 -11.34 0.55 -14.22
C TRP A 126 -11.26 1.76 -13.29
N GLN A 127 -11.27 2.98 -13.84
CA GLN A 127 -11.21 4.21 -13.06
C GLN A 127 -12.44 4.38 -12.16
N GLU A 128 -13.63 4.03 -12.64
CA GLU A 128 -14.85 3.99 -11.82
C GLU A 128 -14.70 3.03 -10.63
N ARG A 129 -14.06 1.88 -10.83
CA ARG A 129 -13.77 0.96 -9.72
C ARG A 129 -12.75 1.56 -8.74
N VAL A 130 -11.69 2.19 -9.23
CA VAL A 130 -10.69 2.85 -8.37
C VAL A 130 -11.35 3.94 -7.53
N GLN A 131 -12.23 4.76 -8.12
CA GLN A 131 -13.03 5.75 -7.42
C GLN A 131 -13.89 5.11 -6.32
N ARG A 132 -14.65 4.05 -6.66
CA ARG A 132 -15.48 3.34 -5.67
C ARG A 132 -14.67 2.74 -4.53
N ILE A 133 -13.47 2.23 -4.79
CA ILE A 133 -12.52 1.77 -3.76
C ILE A 133 -12.16 2.90 -2.82
N PHE A 134 -11.83 4.08 -3.36
CA PHE A 134 -11.45 5.24 -2.57
C PHE A 134 -12.62 5.78 -1.73
N GLU A 135 -13.82 5.87 -2.31
CA GLU A 135 -15.04 6.30 -1.62
C GLU A 135 -15.48 5.34 -0.51
N ASN A 136 -15.13 4.06 -0.64
CA ASN A 136 -15.41 3.01 0.35
C ASN A 136 -14.16 2.62 1.16
N ARG A 137 -13.24 3.57 1.40
CA ARG A 137 -11.97 3.31 2.10
C ARG A 137 -12.12 2.54 3.42
N GLU A 138 -13.19 2.80 4.18
CA GLU A 138 -13.45 2.18 5.48
C GLU A 138 -13.84 0.70 5.37
N LYS A 139 -14.33 0.27 4.19
CA LYS A 139 -14.61 -1.14 3.92
C LYS A 139 -13.35 -1.90 3.51
N VAL A 140 -12.46 -1.23 2.78
CA VAL A 140 -11.27 -1.87 2.19
C VAL A 140 -10.01 -1.74 3.04
N ILE A 141 -10.01 -0.88 4.05
CA ILE A 141 -8.91 -0.73 5.01
C ILE A 141 -9.40 -1.16 6.39
N GLN A 142 -8.65 -2.06 7.03
CA GLN A 142 -8.83 -2.42 8.43
C GLN A 142 -7.52 -2.14 9.17
N ILE A 143 -7.64 -1.67 10.42
CA ILE A 143 -6.49 -1.42 11.28
C ILE A 143 -6.62 -2.21 12.58
N ALA A 144 -5.51 -2.70 13.11
CA ALA A 144 -5.45 -3.41 14.38
C ALA A 144 -4.19 -3.01 15.16
N GLU A 145 -4.34 -2.70 16.45
CA GLU A 145 -3.20 -2.47 17.34
C GLU A 145 -2.47 -3.79 17.62
N VAL A 146 -1.16 -3.69 17.87
CA VAL A 146 -0.25 -4.83 18.08
C VAL A 146 0.42 -4.72 19.43
#